data_AF-A0A967Z9X5-F1
#
_entry.id   AF-A0A967Z9X5-F1
#
_cell.length_a   1.000
_cell.length_b   1.000
_cell.length_c   1.000
_cell.angle_alpha   90.00
_cell.angle_beta   90.00
_cell.angle_gamma   90.00
#
_symmetry.space_group_name_H-M   'P 1'
#
loop_
_entity.id
_entity.type
_entity.pdbx_description
1 polymer ?
#
loop_
_entity_poly.entity_id
_entity_poly.type
_entity_poly.pdbx_seq_one_letter_code
_entity_poly.pdbx_strand_id
1 'polypeptide(L)'
;ELLALGPVEELPILNSLVTFRREGSAMIRDTRAWIVEQDLSTPTILVTHQINIGALVRRYPAEGEIVVIQPTPAGGLHVVGTISAPFVD
;
A
#
# COMPACT_ATOMS: atom_id res chain seq x y z
N GLU A 1 15.55 11.82 3.55
CA GLU A 1 15.59 11.15 4.87
C GLU A 1 14.47 10.12 4.90
N LEU A 2 14.66 8.97 5.57
CA LEU A 2 13.63 7.92 5.70
C LEU A 2 12.84 8.12 7.00
N LEU A 3 11.68 7.47 7.13
CA LEU A 3 10.81 7.59 8.32
C LEU A 3 11.40 6.98 9.62
N ALA A 4 12.60 6.39 9.58
CA ALA A 4 13.25 5.73 10.71
C ALA A 4 12.41 4.61 11.38
N LEU A 5 11.55 3.92 10.60
CA LEU A 5 10.64 2.86 11.06
C LEU A 5 11.26 1.45 11.06
N GLY A 6 12.56 1.35 10.76
CA GLY A 6 13.28 0.08 10.67
C GLY A 6 14.12 -0.03 9.40
N PRO A 7 14.74 -1.20 9.15
CA PRO A 7 15.42 -1.50 7.90
C PRO A 7 14.42 -1.47 6.73
N VAL A 8 14.85 -0.95 5.59
CA VAL A 8 14.05 -0.90 4.37
C VAL A 8 14.48 -2.02 3.43
N GLU A 9 13.51 -2.77 2.94
CA GLU A 9 13.67 -3.74 1.85
C GLU A 9 12.90 -3.24 0.62
N GLU A 10 13.53 -3.29 -0.55
CA GLU A 10 12.85 -2.92 -1.79
C GLU A 10 11.82 -3.98 -2.19
N LEU A 11 10.62 -3.53 -2.52
CA LEU A 11 9.56 -4.37 -3.06
C LEU A 11 9.13 -3.86 -4.45
N PRO A 12 9.73 -4.37 -5.54
CA PRO A 12 9.55 -3.80 -6.89
C PRO A 12 8.09 -3.75 -7.38
N ILE A 13 7.24 -4.67 -6.94
CA ILE A 13 5.83 -4.74 -7.36
C ILE A 13 5.04 -3.50 -6.92
N LEU A 14 5.44 -2.86 -5.82
CA LEU A 14 4.81 -1.64 -5.31
C LEU A 14 5.08 -0.41 -6.17
N ASN A 15 6.14 -0.41 -6.98
CA ASN A 15 6.55 0.76 -7.76
C ASN A 15 5.90 0.81 -9.15
N SER A 16 5.33 -0.31 -9.62
CA SER A 16 4.91 -0.49 -11.01
C SER A 16 3.39 -0.68 -11.21
N LEU A 17 2.57 -0.40 -10.19
CA LEU A 17 1.13 -0.73 -10.23
C LEU A 17 0.35 -0.01 -11.33
N VAL A 18 0.79 1.19 -11.75
CA VAL A 18 0.04 2.04 -12.68
C VAL A 18 0.74 2.22 -14.05
N THR A 19 1.87 1.53 -14.27
CA THR A 19 2.71 1.71 -15.47
C THR A 19 2.09 1.19 -16.77
N PHE A 20 1.08 0.31 -16.71
CA PHE A 20 0.45 -0.26 -17.90
C PHE A 20 -1.07 -0.32 -17.76
N ARG A 21 -1.80 0.56 -18.46
CA ARG A 21 -3.28 0.59 -18.48
C ARG A 21 -3.94 -0.74 -18.87
N ARG A 22 -3.20 -1.67 -19.49
CA ARG A 22 -3.67 -3.03 -19.82
C ARG A 22 -3.25 -4.12 -18.81
N GLU A 23 -2.20 -3.89 -18.02
CA GLU A 23 -1.64 -4.88 -17.06
C GLU A 23 -1.87 -4.49 -15.60
N GLY A 24 -2.36 -3.28 -15.32
CA GLY A 24 -2.61 -2.79 -13.96
C GLY A 24 -3.49 -3.71 -13.14
N SER A 25 -4.48 -4.38 -13.75
CA SER A 25 -5.31 -5.37 -13.06
C SER A 25 -4.53 -6.60 -12.58
N ALA A 26 -3.50 -7.04 -13.31
CA ALA A 26 -2.65 -8.16 -12.92
C ALA A 26 -1.72 -7.75 -11.78
N MET A 27 -1.02 -6.61 -11.92
CA MET A 27 -0.09 -6.13 -10.90
C MET A 27 -0.81 -5.81 -9.57
N ILE A 28 -2.01 -5.23 -9.63
CA ILE A 28 -2.87 -4.99 -8.44
C ILE A 28 -3.25 -6.31 -7.78
N ARG A 29 -3.63 -7.32 -8.56
CA ARG A 29 -3.99 -8.64 -8.04
C ARG A 29 -2.78 -9.31 -7.39
N ASP A 30 -1.63 -9.29 -8.06
CA ASP A 30 -0.41 -9.95 -7.57
C ASP A 30 0.12 -9.25 -6.31
N THR A 31 -0.01 -7.92 -6.23
CA THR A 31 0.30 -7.17 -5.00
C THR A 31 -0.66 -7.50 -3.87
N ARG A 32 -1.96 -7.63 -4.14
CA ARG A 32 -2.94 -8.08 -3.14
C ARG A 32 -2.65 -9.51 -2.66
N ALA A 33 -2.29 -10.40 -3.57
CA ALA A 33 -1.90 -11.77 -3.27
C ALA A 33 -0.65 -11.78 -2.37
N TRP A 34 0.37 -11.00 -2.72
CA TRP A 34 1.56 -10.86 -1.89
C TRP A 34 1.21 -10.34 -0.48
N ILE A 35 0.37 -9.31 -0.36
CA ILE A 35 -0.04 -8.75 0.96
C ILE A 35 -0.72 -9.80 1.83
N VAL A 36 -1.62 -10.63 1.27
CA VAL A 36 -2.36 -11.64 2.07
C VAL A 36 -1.48 -12.81 2.51
N GLU A 37 -0.32 -13.00 1.89
CA GLU A 37 0.65 -14.05 2.24
C GLU A 37 1.62 -13.63 3.34
N GLN A 38 1.67 -12.34 3.69
CA GLN A 38 2.60 -11.83 4.70
C GLN A 38 2.16 -12.21 6.12
N ASP A 39 3.14 -12.42 7.00
CA ASP A 39 2.89 -12.42 8.44
C ASP A 39 2.60 -11.00 8.91
N LEU A 40 1.34 -10.72 9.21
CA LEU A 40 0.86 -9.42 9.71
C LEU A 40 0.64 -9.42 11.22
N SER A 41 1.25 -10.35 11.96
CA SER A 41 1.26 -10.34 13.43
C SER A 41 2.02 -9.15 14.02
N THR A 42 2.89 -8.55 13.20
CA THR A 42 3.56 -7.27 13.50
C THR A 42 3.17 -6.22 12.45
N PRO A 43 3.26 -4.91 12.78
CA PRO A 43 2.94 -3.87 11.82
C PRO A 43 3.86 -3.90 10.59
N THR A 44 3.31 -4.26 9.43
CA THR A 44 3.99 -4.17 8.13
C THR A 44 3.69 -2.83 7.47
N ILE A 45 4.74 -2.08 7.16
CA ILE A 45 4.62 -0.74 6.54
C ILE A 45 5.06 -0.82 5.08
N LEU A 46 4.13 -0.49 4.18
CA LEU A 46 4.38 -0.42 2.75
C LEU A 46 4.42 1.03 2.32
N VAL A 47 5.48 1.41 1.59
CA VAL A 47 5.67 2.79 1.11
C VAL A 47 5.62 2.79 -0.41
N THR A 48 4.73 3.59 -0.98
CA THR A 48 4.58 3.76 -2.43
C THR A 48 3.88 5.08 -2.76
N HIS A 49 3.67 5.36 -4.04
CA HIS A 49 3.00 6.58 -4.52
C HIS A 49 1.49 6.59 -4.27
N GLN A 50 0.91 7.78 -4.13
CA GLN A 50 -0.53 7.99 -3.98
C GLN A 50 -1.37 7.23 -5.02
N ILE A 51 -0.93 7.20 -6.29
CA ILE A 51 -1.67 6.54 -7.37
C ILE A 51 -1.65 5.02 -7.24
N ASN A 52 -0.57 4.45 -6.71
CA ASN A 52 -0.41 3.03 -6.43
C ASN A 52 -1.31 2.62 -5.25
N ILE A 53 -1.35 3.44 -4.20
CA ILE A 53 -2.30 3.27 -3.09
C ILE A 53 -3.74 3.33 -3.62
N GLY A 54 -4.07 4.33 -4.44
CA GLY A 54 -5.38 4.46 -5.08
C GLY A 54 -5.80 3.23 -5.89
N ALA A 55 -4.87 2.64 -6.63
CA ALA A 55 -5.10 1.40 -7.37
C ALA A 55 -5.38 0.21 -6.45
N LEU A 56 -4.71 0.12 -5.30
CA LEU A 56 -4.88 -0.97 -4.33
C LEU A 56 -6.15 -0.86 -3.52
N VAL A 57 -6.49 0.32 -3.01
CA VAL A 57 -7.57 0.47 -2.01
C VAL A 57 -8.77 1.28 -2.51
N ARG A 58 -8.74 1.72 -3.77
CA ARG A 58 -9.79 2.54 -4.42
C ARG A 58 -10.04 3.88 -3.70
N ARG A 59 -9.01 4.40 -3.02
CA ARG A 59 -8.99 5.70 -2.34
C ARG A 59 -7.63 6.36 -2.57
N TYR A 60 -7.63 7.62 -2.97
CA TYR A 60 -6.40 8.40 -3.13
C TYR A 60 -6.10 9.14 -1.83
N PRO A 61 -5.00 8.82 -1.13
CA PRO A 61 -4.63 9.53 0.08
C PRO A 61 -4.11 10.94 -0.19
N ALA A 62 -4.13 11.79 0.83
CA ALA A 62 -3.37 13.05 0.81
C ALA A 62 -1.86 12.77 0.89
N GLU A 63 -1.05 13.79 0.64
CA GLU A 63 0.41 13.67 0.80
C GLU A 63 0.78 13.28 2.24
N GLY A 64 1.66 12.28 2.36
CA GLY A 64 2.10 11.76 3.66
C GLY A 64 1.03 11.02 4.48
N GLU A 65 -0.21 10.90 4.01
CA GLU A 65 -1.26 10.18 4.72
C GLU A 65 -1.00 8.66 4.72
N ILE A 66 -1.13 8.03 5.89
CA ILE A 66 -1.05 6.58 6.04
C ILE A 66 -2.46 5.99 5.94
N VAL A 67 -2.63 5.00 5.07
CA VAL A 67 -3.88 4.24 4.96
C VAL A 67 -3.69 2.90 5.66
N VAL A 68 -4.52 2.62 6.67
CA VAL A 68 -4.51 1.36 7.40
C VAL A 68 -5.49 0.40 6.74
N ILE A 69 -5.00 -0.77 6.35
CA ILE A 69 -5.78 -1.80 5.67
C ILE A 69 -5.78 -3.11 6.44
N GLN A 70 -6.89 -3.84 6.30
CA GLN A 70 -7.03 -5.21 6.76
C GLN A 70 -7.28 -6.11 5.53
N PRO A 71 -6.44 -7.14 5.30
CA PRO A 71 -6.74 -8.13 4.28
C PRO A 71 -7.99 -8.94 4.63
N THR A 72 -8.79 -9.29 3.63
CA THR A 72 -10.01 -10.07 3.82
C THR A 72 -9.78 -11.54 3.46
N PRO A 73 -10.56 -12.48 4.02
CA PRO A 73 -10.47 -13.90 3.65
C PRO A 73 -10.69 -14.18 2.15
N ALA A 74 -11.34 -13.26 1.44
CA ALA A 74 -11.61 -13.36 0.00
C ALA A 74 -10.49 -12.76 -0.88
N GLY A 75 -9.32 -12.43 -0.31
CA GLY A 75 -8.20 -11.82 -1.05
C GLY A 75 -8.38 -10.33 -1.36
N GLY A 76 -9.29 -9.66 -0.64
CA GLY A 76 -9.50 -8.22 -0.73
C GLY A 76 -8.69 -7.44 0.30
N LEU A 77 -8.68 -6.11 0.16
CA LEU A 77 -8.15 -5.18 1.17
C LEU A 77 -9.29 -4.27 1.61
N HIS A 78 -9.54 -4.20 2.92
CA HIS A 78 -10.53 -3.31 3.53
C HIS A 78 -9.79 -2.15 4.22
N VAL A 79 -10.17 -0.91 3.94
CA VAL A 79 -9.61 0.25 4.65
C VAL A 79 -10.29 0.37 6.00
N VAL A 80 -9.52 0.27 7.09
CA VAL A 80 -10.04 0.34 8.47
C VAL A 80 -9.85 1.71 9.10
N GLY A 81 -8.98 2.54 8.53
CA GLY A 81 -8.74 3.90 9.00
C GLY A 81 -7.60 4.59 8.26
N THR A 82 -7.36 5.83 8.63
CA THR A 82 -6.29 6.66 8.07
C THR A 82 -5.62 7.46 9.17
N ILE A 83 -4.34 7.74 9.00
CA ILE A 83 -3.57 8.62 9.88
C ILE A 83 -3.08 9.79 9.03
N SER A 84 -3.52 11.00 9.36
CA SER A 84 -3.05 12.21 8.70
C SER A 84 -1.58 12.44 9.00
N ALA A 85 -0.83 12.91 7.99
CA ALA A 85 0.49 13.46 8.25
C ALA A 85 0.37 14.64 9.24
N PRO A 86 1.31 14.79 10.18
CA PRO A 86 1.40 16.03 10.94
C PRO A 86 1.59 17.17 9.94
N PHE A 87 0.79 18.23 10.07
CA PHE A 87 0.90 19.43 9.25
C PHE A 87 2.35 19.91 9.29
N VAL A 88 2.99 19.98 8.12
CA VAL A 88 4.24 20.71 7.94
C VAL A 88 3.83 22.07 7.43
N ASP A 89 3.74 23.05 8.32
CA ASP A 89 3.68 24.48 7.95
C ASP A 89 5.01 24.91 7.30
#